data_AF-A0A4Q2XS77-F1
#
_entry.id   AF-A0A4Q2XS77-F1
#
_cell.length_a   1.000
_cell.length_b   1.000
_cell.length_c   1.000
_cell.angle_alpha   90.00
_cell.angle_beta   90.00
_cell.angle_gamma   90.00
#
_symmetry.space_group_name_H-M   'P 1'
#
loop_
_entity.id
_entity.type
_entity.pdbx_description
1 polymer ?
#
loop_
_entity_poly.entity_id
_entity_poly.type
_entity_poly.pdbx_seq_one_letter_code
_entity_poly.pdbx_strand_id
1 'polypeptide(L)'
;VCRFLENWSPDQAGQHPVLNSIISGFGVFQISGRVQYVHESAGIARWWGEQDTDASDGEAGFCLVTGKNSPLAQLHDPAIKGVAGAQSMGAKLVSFNLNAFTSLGKEQGLNSPVSENAAFCYCNALNWLLAQRERRFRIGDATTVFWTEQPTPLETLLPWMLSGVPESEDNATKNRVQNALLHISKGTLPRDELGEPGVRYFILGLSPNASRLSVRFWHTGTLGELVTHLQEHFDDLRIIRQWDETNSKNPDPAAPSSYQLLRQTSRDADGIPPVLGGGLMRSILLGTNYPELLAAAVLNRIRAERDISYLKAGILKAWLTRNHNHDIPIMLDESNLNPGYRLGRLFAVLEKTQQDALPGLNTTIRERFYASASATPRAVFGRLLRTYQHHLAKLDTPGAKITREKQAQEILSALSDFPAHLNLQNQAQFALGYYHQRRDFYTKKEVPAPAPGSEP
;
A
#
# COMPACT_ATOMS: atom_id res chain seq x y z
N VAL A 1 2.46 36.64 -33.56
CA VAL A 1 3.30 36.22 -32.41
C VAL A 1 4.65 35.71 -32.87
N CYS A 2 4.79 34.63 -33.65
CA CYS A 2 6.11 34.16 -34.13
C CYS A 2 6.94 35.27 -34.80
N ARG A 3 6.37 36.00 -35.77
CA ARG A 3 7.01 37.18 -36.39
C ARG A 3 7.41 38.31 -35.42
N PHE A 4 6.67 38.44 -34.31
CA PHE A 4 7.02 39.40 -33.27
C PHE A 4 8.24 38.88 -32.49
N LEU A 5 8.25 37.59 -32.13
CA LEU A 5 9.36 36.96 -31.41
C LEU A 5 10.66 36.93 -32.22
N GLU A 6 10.60 36.82 -33.55
CA GLU A 6 11.77 36.91 -34.44
C GLU A 6 12.54 38.23 -34.29
N ASN A 7 11.86 39.32 -33.95
CA ASN A 7 12.44 40.67 -33.89
C ASN A 7 12.44 41.25 -32.47
N TRP A 8 11.92 40.50 -31.49
CA TRP A 8 11.80 40.95 -30.11
C TRP A 8 13.11 40.69 -29.36
N SER A 9 13.65 41.72 -28.71
CA SER A 9 14.80 41.60 -27.82
C SER A 9 14.34 41.70 -26.35
N PRO A 10 14.54 40.66 -25.53
CA PRO A 10 14.17 40.69 -24.10
C PRO A 10 14.76 41.87 -23.32
N ASP A 11 15.94 42.35 -23.71
CA ASP A 11 16.62 43.50 -23.09
C ASP A 11 15.82 44.80 -23.22
N GLN A 12 14.89 44.87 -24.18
CA GLN A 12 14.00 46.02 -24.38
C GLN A 12 12.75 46.00 -23.48
N ALA A 13 12.53 44.94 -22.70
CA ALA A 13 11.37 44.82 -21.82
C ALA A 13 11.28 45.97 -20.80
N GLY A 14 12.44 46.48 -20.32
CA GLY A 14 12.59 47.66 -19.43
C GLY A 14 11.95 48.92 -19.95
N GLN A 15 11.84 49.05 -21.27
CA GLN A 15 11.38 50.24 -21.95
C GLN A 15 9.88 50.18 -22.24
N HIS A 16 9.24 49.01 -22.08
CA HIS A 16 7.83 48.83 -22.39
C HIS A 16 6.97 49.01 -21.13
N PRO A 17 6.02 49.97 -21.09
CA PRO A 17 5.26 50.32 -19.87
C PRO A 17 4.56 49.15 -19.19
N VAL A 18 4.09 48.18 -19.98
CA VAL A 18 3.39 46.98 -19.48
C VAL A 18 4.34 45.85 -19.10
N LEU A 19 5.50 45.73 -19.77
CA LEU A 19 6.43 44.62 -19.50
C LEU A 19 7.37 44.97 -18.35
N ASN A 20 7.63 46.26 -18.10
CA ASN A 20 8.52 46.74 -17.06
C ASN A 20 8.16 46.21 -15.65
N SER A 21 6.87 46.04 -15.37
CA SER A 21 6.39 45.50 -14.09
C SER A 21 6.62 43.99 -13.91
N ILE A 22 6.97 43.26 -14.98
CA ILE A 22 7.08 41.79 -14.98
C ILE A 22 8.45 41.26 -15.44
N ILE A 23 9.45 42.14 -15.62
CA ILE A 23 10.81 41.80 -16.11
C ILE A 23 11.49 40.71 -15.30
N SER A 24 11.34 40.73 -13.97
CA SER A 24 11.95 39.76 -13.07
C SER A 24 11.08 38.53 -12.82
N GLY A 25 9.89 38.45 -13.46
CA GLY A 25 8.91 37.40 -13.24
C GLY A 25 8.80 36.42 -14.40
N PHE A 26 8.15 35.28 -14.12
CA PHE A 26 7.69 34.33 -15.14
C PHE A 26 6.22 34.66 -15.47
N GLY A 27 5.88 34.73 -16.75
CA GLY A 27 4.53 35.08 -17.19
C GLY A 27 4.08 34.27 -18.40
N VAL A 28 2.77 34.04 -18.50
CA VAL A 28 2.13 33.46 -19.69
C VAL A 28 1.33 34.55 -20.40
N PHE A 29 1.46 34.62 -21.72
CA PHE A 29 0.74 35.60 -22.53
C PHE A 29 -0.57 34.99 -23.04
N GLN A 30 -1.64 35.78 -23.02
CA GLN A 30 -2.92 35.46 -23.66
C GLN A 30 -3.23 36.55 -24.69
N ILE A 31 -3.68 36.16 -25.89
CA ILE A 31 -4.13 37.15 -26.88
C ILE A 31 -5.49 37.65 -26.45
N SER A 32 -5.66 38.97 -26.36
CA SER A 32 -6.95 39.57 -26.01
C SER A 32 -8.08 39.03 -26.90
N GLY A 33 -9.18 38.60 -26.28
CA GLY A 33 -10.31 37.96 -26.96
C GLY A 33 -10.14 36.46 -27.27
N ARG A 34 -9.02 35.83 -26.87
CA ARG A 34 -8.85 34.37 -26.93
C ARG A 34 -8.84 33.76 -25.54
N VAL A 35 -9.40 32.56 -25.42
CA VAL A 35 -9.40 31.78 -24.18
C VAL A 35 -8.08 31.03 -23.96
N GLN A 36 -7.34 30.76 -25.03
CA GLN A 36 -6.11 29.96 -25.00
C GLN A 36 -4.87 30.83 -24.77
N TYR A 37 -3.90 30.34 -23.99
CA TYR A 37 -2.60 30.99 -23.84
C TYR A 37 -1.74 30.81 -25.09
N VAL A 38 -0.84 31.76 -25.32
CA VAL A 38 0.03 31.82 -26.49
C VAL A 38 0.92 30.57 -26.60
N HIS A 39 1.46 30.09 -25.48
CA HIS A 39 2.34 28.92 -25.46
C HIS A 39 1.63 27.59 -25.76
N GLU A 40 0.30 27.54 -25.63
CA GLU A 40 -0.51 26.36 -25.95
C GLU A 40 -0.83 26.26 -27.46
N SER A 41 -0.53 27.31 -28.24
CA SER A 41 -0.71 27.30 -29.69
C SER A 41 0.25 26.31 -30.35
N ALA A 42 -0.29 25.32 -31.07
CA ALA A 42 0.51 24.29 -31.74
C ALA A 42 1.55 24.86 -32.72
N GLY A 43 1.25 25.99 -33.37
CA GLY A 43 2.20 26.66 -34.26
C GLY A 43 3.37 27.31 -33.51
N ILE A 44 3.11 27.84 -32.32
CA ILE A 44 4.14 28.47 -31.47
C ILE A 44 4.99 27.42 -30.77
N ALA A 45 4.36 26.37 -30.24
CA ALA A 45 5.06 25.25 -29.63
C ALA A 45 6.00 24.55 -30.62
N ARG A 46 5.55 24.36 -31.87
CA ARG A 46 6.39 23.82 -32.95
C ARG A 46 7.57 24.74 -33.28
N TRP A 47 7.28 26.02 -33.53
CA TRP A 47 8.32 27.01 -33.84
C TRP A 47 9.36 27.10 -32.72
N TRP A 48 8.94 27.16 -31.45
CA TRP A 48 9.84 27.17 -30.30
C TRP A 48 10.72 25.91 -30.26
N GLY A 49 10.12 24.72 -30.44
CA GLY A 49 10.87 23.47 -30.46
C GLY A 49 11.89 23.36 -31.59
N GLU A 50 11.66 24.04 -32.72
CA GLU A 50 12.61 24.12 -33.85
C GLU A 50 13.75 25.12 -33.58
N GLN A 51 13.54 26.14 -32.75
CA GLN A 51 14.61 27.07 -32.36
C GLN A 51 15.61 26.45 -31.37
N ASP A 52 15.16 25.53 -30.51
CA ASP A 52 16.04 24.80 -29.55
C ASP A 52 17.04 23.86 -30.25
N THR A 53 16.81 23.50 -31.52
CA THR A 53 17.72 22.62 -32.27
C THR A 53 18.89 23.33 -32.94
N ASP A 54 18.83 24.66 -33.13
CA ASP A 54 19.78 25.39 -33.96
C ASP A 54 20.90 26.11 -33.19
N ALA A 55 20.96 26.00 -31.85
CA ALA A 55 21.88 26.80 -31.02
C ALA A 55 22.57 26.02 -29.88
N SER A 56 22.87 24.74 -30.07
CA SER A 56 23.66 23.95 -29.10
C SER A 56 25.01 23.56 -29.70
N ASP A 57 26.10 24.08 -29.13
CA ASP A 57 27.50 23.68 -29.40
C ASP A 57 27.82 22.27 -28.86
N GLY A 58 26.83 21.53 -28.34
CA GLY A 58 27.00 20.21 -27.75
C GLY A 58 27.38 19.15 -28.79
N GLU A 59 28.14 18.14 -28.35
CA GLU A 59 28.49 16.99 -29.19
C GLU A 59 27.20 16.30 -29.68
N ALA A 60 27.02 16.26 -31.01
CA ALA A 60 25.88 15.58 -31.61
C ALA A 60 26.03 14.06 -31.53
N GLY A 61 24.97 13.37 -31.13
CA GLY A 61 24.98 11.91 -31.09
C GLY A 61 23.60 11.30 -30.96
N PHE A 62 23.55 9.97 -30.97
CA PHE A 62 22.30 9.22 -30.89
C PHE A 62 21.72 9.26 -29.47
N CYS A 63 20.57 9.90 -29.30
CA CYS A 63 19.87 9.96 -28.02
C CYS A 63 19.14 8.65 -27.73
N LEU A 64 19.48 8.01 -26.60
CA LEU A 64 18.89 6.74 -26.17
C LEU A 64 17.41 6.83 -25.79
N VAL A 65 16.90 8.02 -25.49
CA VAL A 65 15.48 8.24 -25.11
C VAL A 65 14.61 8.46 -26.34
N THR A 66 15.05 9.32 -27.27
CA THR A 66 14.24 9.73 -28.43
C THR A 66 14.51 8.88 -29.67
N GLY A 67 15.63 8.15 -29.71
CA GLY A 67 16.07 7.38 -30.88
C GLY A 67 16.51 8.25 -32.05
N LYS A 68 16.85 9.53 -31.81
CA LYS A 68 17.24 10.49 -32.85
C LYS A 68 18.64 11.04 -32.58
N ASN A 69 19.33 11.45 -33.65
CA ASN A 69 20.58 12.21 -33.51
C ASN A 69 20.27 13.66 -33.12
N SER A 70 20.88 14.13 -32.04
CA SER A 70 20.68 15.48 -31.49
C SER A 70 21.88 15.86 -30.60
N PRO A 71 22.05 17.15 -30.24
CA PRO A 71 23.06 17.55 -29.27
C PRO A 71 22.86 16.83 -27.93
N LEU A 72 23.93 16.21 -27.41
CA LEU A 72 23.91 15.40 -26.20
C LEU A 72 24.15 16.22 -24.94
N ALA A 73 23.39 15.92 -23.89
CA ALA A 73 23.54 16.54 -22.58
C ALA A 73 24.81 16.04 -21.87
N GLN A 74 25.75 16.94 -21.60
CA GLN A 74 26.85 16.63 -20.68
C GLN A 74 26.36 16.55 -19.24
N LEU A 75 25.45 17.45 -18.86
CA LEU A 75 24.79 17.47 -17.57
C LEU A 75 23.28 17.41 -17.78
N HIS A 76 22.62 16.56 -17.00
CA HIS A 76 21.17 16.42 -17.07
C HIS A 76 20.53 17.39 -16.10
N ASP A 77 20.04 18.52 -16.61
CA ASP A 77 19.49 19.64 -15.84
C ASP A 77 18.01 19.92 -16.17
N PRO A 78 17.24 20.56 -15.25
CA PRO A 78 17.63 20.96 -13.90
C PRO A 78 17.79 19.78 -12.92
N ALA A 79 18.52 19.98 -11.82
CA ALA A 79 18.58 19.00 -10.74
C ALA A 79 17.17 18.68 -10.19
N ILE A 80 16.93 17.41 -9.84
CA ILE A 80 15.63 16.92 -9.37
C ILE A 80 15.52 17.14 -7.87
N LYS A 81 14.54 17.92 -7.44
CA LYS A 81 14.25 18.28 -6.05
C LYS A 81 13.02 17.52 -5.54
N GLY A 82 12.83 17.52 -4.22
CA GLY A 82 11.62 16.94 -3.59
C GLY A 82 11.68 15.43 -3.34
N VAL A 83 12.83 14.77 -3.55
CA VAL A 83 13.07 13.39 -3.11
C VAL A 83 13.51 13.42 -1.65
N ALA A 84 12.77 12.74 -0.76
CA ALA A 84 13.10 12.71 0.66
C ALA A 84 14.49 12.08 0.90
N GLY A 85 15.30 12.76 1.73
CA GLY A 85 16.68 12.36 2.05
C GLY A 85 17.72 12.73 0.98
N ALA A 86 17.32 13.32 -0.15
CA ALA A 86 18.27 13.89 -1.12
C ALA A 86 18.74 15.28 -0.67
N GLN A 87 19.79 15.80 -1.32
CA GLN A 87 20.28 17.16 -1.08
C GLN A 87 19.22 18.21 -1.38
N SER A 88 19.18 19.30 -0.60
CA SER A 88 18.22 20.39 -0.77
C SER A 88 18.32 21.09 -2.14
N MET A 89 19.54 21.13 -2.70
CA MET A 89 19.78 21.66 -4.05
C MET A 89 19.30 20.74 -5.16
N GLY A 90 18.85 19.53 -4.82
CA GLY A 90 18.43 18.48 -5.75
C GLY A 90 19.53 17.47 -6.01
N ALA A 91 19.17 16.39 -6.70
CA ALA A 91 20.07 15.32 -7.12
C ALA A 91 19.85 14.99 -8.59
N LYS A 92 20.81 14.29 -9.19
CA LYS A 92 20.75 13.92 -10.61
C LYS A 92 20.26 12.49 -10.78
N LEU A 93 19.38 12.26 -11.76
CA LEU A 93 18.97 10.90 -12.14
C LEU A 93 20.11 10.20 -12.90
N VAL A 94 20.74 10.92 -13.83
CA VAL A 94 21.92 10.49 -14.58
C VAL A 94 23.03 11.49 -14.32
N SER A 95 24.15 11.03 -13.77
CA SER A 95 25.37 11.83 -13.62
C SER A 95 26.60 10.95 -13.51
N PHE A 96 27.72 11.48 -13.99
CA PHE A 96 29.03 10.88 -13.89
C PHE A 96 30.02 11.98 -13.50
N ASN A 97 30.58 11.88 -12.30
CA ASN A 97 31.30 12.97 -11.65
C ASN A 97 32.75 12.62 -11.26
N LEU A 98 33.25 11.44 -11.65
CA LEU A 98 34.60 10.97 -11.39
C LEU A 98 35.16 10.30 -12.65
N ASN A 99 36.48 10.42 -12.86
CA ASN A 99 37.17 9.84 -14.02
C ASN A 99 37.00 8.31 -14.09
N ALA A 100 36.86 7.64 -12.95
CA ALA A 100 36.61 6.20 -12.88
C ALA A 100 35.30 5.76 -13.56
N PHE A 101 34.38 6.69 -13.84
CA PHE A 101 33.14 6.39 -14.55
C PHE A 101 33.19 6.69 -16.05
N THR A 102 34.32 7.18 -16.56
CA THR A 102 34.52 7.42 -17.99
C THR A 102 34.69 6.08 -18.71
N SER A 103 34.07 5.95 -19.88
CA SER A 103 34.16 4.74 -20.70
C SER A 103 34.21 5.12 -22.17
N LEU A 104 35.02 4.40 -22.96
CA LEU A 104 35.13 4.62 -24.42
C LEU A 104 35.49 6.07 -24.80
N GLY A 105 36.29 6.76 -23.99
CA GLY A 105 36.65 8.16 -24.20
C GLY A 105 35.54 9.18 -23.91
N LYS A 106 34.41 8.73 -23.35
CA LYS A 106 33.26 9.59 -23.03
C LYS A 106 33.32 10.07 -21.59
N GLU A 107 32.99 11.33 -21.40
CA GLU A 107 32.98 12.00 -20.09
C GLU A 107 31.57 12.45 -19.70
N GLN A 108 31.34 12.58 -18.39
CA GLN A 108 30.06 13.03 -17.84
C GLN A 108 28.85 12.30 -18.45
N GLY A 109 27.76 13.02 -18.75
CA GLY A 109 26.51 12.51 -19.34
C GLY A 109 26.69 11.83 -20.70
N LEU A 110 27.79 12.05 -21.41
CA LEU A 110 28.05 11.36 -22.69
C LEU A 110 28.19 9.84 -22.50
N ASN A 111 28.52 9.37 -21.29
CA ASN A 111 28.51 7.94 -20.94
C ASN A 111 27.11 7.31 -20.99
N SER A 112 26.05 8.12 -20.98
CA SER A 112 24.66 7.71 -21.15
C SER A 112 23.97 8.68 -22.13
N PRO A 113 24.22 8.54 -23.45
CA PRO A 113 23.81 9.53 -24.44
C PRO A 113 22.31 9.85 -24.41
N VAL A 114 21.98 11.04 -23.94
CA VAL A 114 20.61 11.59 -23.97
C VAL A 114 20.71 13.02 -24.49
N SER A 115 19.83 13.38 -25.40
CA SER A 115 19.79 14.73 -25.96
C SER A 115 19.48 15.77 -24.87
N GLU A 116 20.03 16.98 -25.00
CA GLU A 116 19.75 18.11 -24.11
C GLU A 116 18.25 18.34 -23.88
N ASN A 117 17.47 18.37 -24.97
CA ASN A 117 16.02 18.52 -24.90
C ASN A 117 15.35 17.40 -24.07
N ALA A 118 15.64 16.12 -24.38
CA ALA A 118 15.08 15.01 -23.61
C ALA A 118 15.47 15.08 -22.12
N ALA A 119 16.73 15.42 -21.82
CA ALA A 119 17.20 15.60 -20.45
C ALA A 119 16.44 16.71 -19.73
N PHE A 120 16.30 17.87 -20.37
CA PHE A 120 15.51 18.98 -19.89
C PHE A 120 14.04 18.61 -19.64
N CYS A 121 13.40 17.94 -20.60
CA CYS A 121 11.99 17.53 -20.49
C CYS A 121 11.76 16.60 -19.31
N TYR A 122 12.51 15.50 -19.19
CA TYR A 122 12.24 14.54 -18.12
C TYR A 122 12.62 15.12 -16.74
N CYS A 123 13.68 15.94 -16.64
CA CYS A 123 14.06 16.59 -15.38
C CYS A 123 12.98 17.57 -14.90
N ASN A 124 12.41 18.37 -15.80
CA ASN A 124 11.29 19.26 -15.47
C ASN A 124 10.02 18.47 -15.14
N ALA A 125 9.69 17.44 -15.92
CA ALA A 125 8.52 16.60 -15.65
C ALA A 125 8.59 15.95 -14.26
N LEU A 126 9.75 15.42 -13.87
CA LEU A 126 9.95 14.85 -12.54
C LEU A 126 9.86 15.91 -11.43
N ASN A 127 10.47 17.08 -11.61
CA ASN A 127 10.34 18.18 -10.65
C ASN A 127 8.89 18.62 -10.48
N TRP A 128 8.13 18.72 -11.57
CA TRP A 128 6.70 19.03 -11.52
C TRP A 128 5.94 17.96 -10.73
N LEU A 129 6.09 16.68 -11.08
CA LEU A 129 5.43 15.57 -10.37
C LEU A 129 5.78 15.54 -8.88
N LEU A 130 7.05 15.76 -8.53
CA LEU A 130 7.53 15.76 -7.15
C LEU A 130 7.09 17.00 -6.36
N ALA A 131 6.74 18.10 -7.03
CA ALA A 131 6.19 19.29 -6.39
C ALA A 131 4.69 19.13 -6.07
N GLN A 132 3.95 18.34 -6.86
CA GLN A 132 2.52 18.08 -6.64
C GLN A 132 2.32 17.11 -5.47
N ARG A 133 1.63 17.55 -4.43
CA ARG A 133 1.41 16.75 -3.22
C ARG A 133 0.48 15.57 -3.50
N GLU A 134 -0.50 15.77 -4.37
CA GLU A 134 -1.53 14.81 -4.75
C GLU A 134 -0.98 13.69 -5.64
N ARG A 135 0.24 13.86 -6.18
CA ARG A 135 0.90 12.91 -7.08
C ARG A 135 2.14 12.27 -6.48
N ARG A 136 2.49 12.65 -5.25
CA ARG A 136 3.70 12.21 -4.54
C ARG A 136 3.35 11.56 -3.21
N PHE A 137 3.87 10.36 -2.99
CA PHE A 137 3.68 9.61 -1.75
C PHE A 137 4.92 8.78 -1.39
N ARG A 138 4.86 8.08 -0.25
CA ARG A 138 5.98 7.27 0.27
C ARG A 138 5.61 5.80 0.25
N ILE A 139 6.51 4.97 -0.25
CA ILE A 139 6.46 3.51 -0.15
C ILE A 139 7.77 3.06 0.48
N GLY A 140 7.71 2.63 1.75
CA GLY A 140 8.93 2.36 2.52
C GLY A 140 9.86 3.58 2.57
N ASP A 141 11.11 3.39 2.13
CA ASP A 141 12.14 4.45 2.05
C ASP A 141 12.13 5.23 0.71
N ALA A 142 11.28 4.87 -0.26
CA ALA A 142 11.23 5.49 -1.57
C ALA A 142 10.19 6.62 -1.67
N THR A 143 10.59 7.74 -2.30
CA THR A 143 9.69 8.81 -2.73
C THR A 143 9.09 8.40 -4.07
N THR A 144 7.78 8.31 -4.13
CA THR A 144 7.07 7.76 -5.27
C THR A 144 6.23 8.83 -5.94
N VAL A 145 6.26 8.86 -7.27
CA VAL A 145 5.35 9.67 -8.08
C VAL A 145 4.42 8.79 -8.91
N PHE A 146 3.21 9.29 -9.15
CA PHE A 146 2.18 8.66 -9.96
C PHE A 146 1.68 9.61 -11.04
N TRP A 147 1.45 9.09 -12.25
CA TRP A 147 0.74 9.80 -13.31
C TRP A 147 0.09 8.82 -14.29
N THR A 148 -0.86 9.32 -15.08
CA THR A 148 -1.48 8.59 -16.18
C THR A 148 -1.11 9.19 -17.53
N GLU A 149 -1.23 8.38 -18.58
CA GLU A 149 -0.91 8.79 -19.96
C GLU A 149 -1.73 10.00 -20.43
N GLN A 150 -2.94 10.12 -19.90
CA GLN A 150 -3.84 11.26 -20.07
C GLN A 150 -4.46 11.60 -18.72
N PRO A 151 -4.92 12.84 -18.47
CA PRO A 151 -5.47 13.23 -17.18
C PRO A 151 -6.62 12.33 -16.75
N THR A 152 -6.57 11.80 -15.52
CA THR A 152 -7.64 10.98 -14.96
C THR A 152 -7.97 11.40 -13.52
N PRO A 153 -9.23 11.24 -13.06
CA PRO A 153 -9.61 11.64 -11.71
C PRO A 153 -8.85 10.85 -10.63
N LEU A 154 -8.47 9.60 -10.94
CA LEU A 154 -7.73 8.72 -10.05
C LEU A 154 -6.36 9.26 -9.64
N GLU A 155 -5.72 10.12 -10.46
CA GLU A 155 -4.40 10.70 -10.17
C GLU A 155 -4.33 11.44 -8.84
N THR A 156 -5.46 11.97 -8.38
CA THR A 156 -5.55 12.71 -7.11
C THR A 156 -5.87 11.82 -5.91
N LEU A 157 -6.37 10.60 -6.14
CA LEU A 157 -6.85 9.71 -5.08
C LEU A 157 -5.86 8.58 -4.77
N LEU A 158 -5.25 8.00 -5.80
CA LEU A 158 -4.45 6.79 -5.67
C LEU A 158 -3.29 6.93 -4.66
N PRO A 159 -2.52 8.03 -4.65
CA PRO A 159 -1.44 8.18 -3.67
C PRO A 159 -1.93 8.04 -2.22
N TRP A 160 -3.08 8.63 -1.89
CA TRP A 160 -3.69 8.54 -0.58
C TRP A 160 -4.31 7.18 -0.28
N MET A 161 -4.87 6.51 -1.28
CA MET A 161 -5.34 5.12 -1.13
C MET A 161 -4.20 4.18 -0.72
N LEU A 162 -3.03 4.36 -1.33
CA LEU A 162 -1.86 3.53 -1.10
C LEU A 162 -1.16 3.90 0.22
N SER A 163 -0.81 5.17 0.43
CA SER A 163 -0.02 5.58 1.61
C SER A 163 -0.86 5.87 2.86
N GLY A 164 -2.18 5.99 2.73
CA GLY A 164 -3.06 6.55 3.74
C GLY A 164 -3.17 8.07 3.64
N VAL A 165 -4.28 8.60 4.16
CA VAL A 165 -4.55 10.04 4.23
C VAL A 165 -3.94 10.61 5.51
N PRO A 166 -3.14 11.70 5.44
CA PRO A 166 -2.62 12.36 6.65
C PRO A 166 -3.74 12.89 7.57
N GLU A 167 -3.51 12.88 8.88
CA GLU A 167 -4.48 13.38 9.87
C GLU A 167 -4.78 14.87 9.71
N SER A 168 -3.84 15.66 9.20
CA SER A 168 -4.00 17.09 8.95
C SER A 168 -4.94 17.43 7.79
N GLU A 169 -5.31 16.45 6.96
CA GLU A 169 -6.21 16.69 5.83
C GLU A 169 -7.64 16.96 6.26
N ASP A 170 -8.37 17.67 5.42
CA ASP A 170 -9.78 17.95 5.65
C ASP A 170 -10.65 16.67 5.60
N ASN A 171 -11.82 16.75 6.21
CA ASN A 171 -12.74 15.62 6.26
C ASN A 171 -13.31 15.28 4.88
N ALA A 172 -13.41 16.25 3.96
CA ALA A 172 -13.90 16.03 2.61
C ALA A 172 -12.98 15.09 1.82
N THR A 173 -11.67 15.34 1.86
CA THR A 173 -10.65 14.50 1.23
C THR A 173 -10.60 13.11 1.84
N LYS A 174 -10.60 13.02 3.18
CA LYS A 174 -10.63 11.74 3.90
C LYS A 174 -11.84 10.89 3.49
N ASN A 175 -13.03 11.50 3.47
CA ASN A 175 -14.26 10.83 3.07
C ASN A 175 -14.23 10.40 1.61
N ARG A 176 -13.71 11.23 0.71
CA ARG A 176 -13.59 10.91 -0.72
C ARG A 176 -12.68 9.69 -0.95
N VAL A 177 -11.50 9.67 -0.31
CA VAL A 177 -10.58 8.52 -0.41
C VAL A 177 -11.20 7.26 0.19
N GLN A 178 -11.83 7.37 1.36
CA GLN A 178 -12.48 6.23 2.01
C GLN A 178 -13.63 5.67 1.17
N ASN A 179 -14.46 6.53 0.57
CA ASN A 179 -15.55 6.11 -0.31
C ASN A 179 -15.00 5.41 -1.55
N ALA A 180 -13.98 5.97 -2.21
CA ALA A 180 -13.38 5.35 -3.38
C ALA A 180 -12.74 3.99 -3.04
N LEU A 181 -12.05 3.87 -1.90
CA LEU A 181 -11.54 2.58 -1.39
C LEU A 181 -12.66 1.55 -1.14
N LEU A 182 -13.78 1.99 -0.55
CA LEU A 182 -14.97 1.15 -0.34
C LEU A 182 -15.62 0.71 -1.66
N HIS A 183 -15.63 1.57 -2.67
CA HIS A 183 -16.14 1.22 -3.99
C HIS A 183 -15.22 0.22 -4.69
N ILE A 184 -13.90 0.42 -4.62
CA ILE A 184 -12.90 -0.53 -5.15
C ILE A 184 -13.04 -1.90 -4.47
N SER A 185 -13.15 -1.94 -3.14
CA SER A 185 -13.29 -3.22 -2.41
C SER A 185 -14.59 -3.96 -2.75
N LYS A 186 -15.61 -3.26 -3.24
CA LYS A 186 -16.87 -3.84 -3.73
C LYS A 186 -16.87 -4.12 -5.23
N GLY A 187 -15.83 -3.73 -5.97
CA GLY A 187 -15.80 -3.81 -7.44
C GLY A 187 -16.81 -2.86 -8.12
N THR A 188 -17.16 -1.76 -7.46
CA THR A 188 -18.20 -0.81 -7.88
C THR A 188 -17.67 0.61 -8.12
N LEU A 189 -16.36 0.78 -8.31
CA LEU A 189 -15.77 2.10 -8.56
C LEU A 189 -16.40 2.73 -9.82
N PRO A 190 -17.05 3.90 -9.70
CA PRO A 190 -17.66 4.56 -10.84
C PRO A 190 -16.64 4.94 -11.92
N ARG A 191 -17.04 4.86 -13.20
CA ARG A 191 -16.15 5.21 -14.34
C ARG A 191 -15.72 6.67 -14.33
N ASP A 192 -16.55 7.56 -13.81
CA ASP A 192 -16.26 8.98 -13.61
C ASP A 192 -15.23 9.23 -12.50
N GLU A 193 -15.01 8.29 -11.57
CA GLU A 193 -13.90 8.35 -10.61
C GLU A 193 -12.63 7.65 -11.11
N LEU A 194 -12.77 6.60 -11.91
CA LEU A 194 -11.64 5.85 -12.46
C LEU A 194 -11.02 6.55 -13.68
N GLY A 195 -11.84 7.01 -14.63
CA GLY A 195 -11.45 7.29 -16.00
C GLY A 195 -11.57 6.05 -16.90
N GLU A 196 -11.06 6.16 -18.14
CA GLU A 196 -11.09 5.04 -19.09
C GLU A 196 -10.18 3.89 -18.62
N PRO A 197 -10.69 2.65 -18.46
CA PRO A 197 -9.90 1.53 -17.92
C PRO A 197 -8.63 1.21 -18.71
N GLY A 198 -8.62 1.47 -20.01
CA GLY A 198 -7.46 1.23 -20.89
C GLY A 198 -6.35 2.28 -20.78
N VAL A 199 -6.55 3.38 -20.05
CA VAL A 199 -5.51 4.39 -19.84
C VAL A 199 -4.33 3.78 -19.10
N ARG A 200 -3.11 4.02 -19.60
CA ARG A 200 -1.90 3.59 -18.89
C ARG A 200 -1.60 4.47 -17.69
N TYR A 201 -1.14 3.84 -16.63
CA TYR A 201 -0.56 4.51 -15.47
C TYR A 201 0.93 4.21 -15.35
N PHE A 202 1.60 5.08 -14.58
CA PHE A 202 3.03 5.02 -14.33
C PHE A 202 3.31 5.32 -12.86
N ILE A 203 4.13 4.47 -12.24
CA ILE A 203 4.59 4.60 -10.86
C ILE A 203 6.11 4.52 -10.87
N LEU A 204 6.76 5.57 -10.32
CA LEU A 204 8.21 5.64 -10.20
C LEU A 204 8.62 5.86 -8.76
N GLY A 205 9.39 4.93 -8.20
CA GLY A 205 9.98 5.03 -6.87
C GLY A 205 11.45 5.48 -6.93
N LEU A 206 11.77 6.57 -6.24
CA LEU A 206 13.10 7.18 -6.17
C LEU A 206 13.63 7.19 -4.75
N SER A 207 14.92 6.87 -4.59
CA SER A 207 15.64 7.06 -3.32
C SER A 207 16.95 7.80 -3.54
N PRO A 208 17.43 8.55 -2.55
CA PRO A 208 18.77 9.14 -2.62
C PRO A 208 19.85 8.06 -2.62
N ASN A 209 20.94 8.32 -3.35
CA ASN A 209 22.19 7.57 -3.33
C ASN A 209 23.35 8.56 -3.49
N ALA A 210 23.82 9.11 -2.37
CA ALA A 210 24.77 10.21 -2.34
C ALA A 210 24.30 11.39 -3.21
N SER A 211 25.00 11.69 -4.31
CA SER A 211 24.67 12.78 -5.25
C SER A 211 23.70 12.36 -6.38
N ARG A 212 23.27 11.10 -6.41
CA ARG A 212 22.41 10.53 -7.46
C ARG A 212 21.08 10.06 -6.91
N LEU A 213 20.09 9.97 -7.79
CA LEU A 213 18.84 9.30 -7.51
C LEU A 213 18.90 7.87 -8.04
N SER A 214 18.53 6.91 -7.21
CA SER A 214 18.35 5.52 -7.62
C SER A 214 16.88 5.26 -7.91
N VAL A 215 16.59 4.65 -9.07
CA VAL A 215 15.28 4.09 -9.37
C VAL A 215 15.12 2.79 -8.59
N ARG A 216 14.24 2.79 -7.58
CA ARG A 216 13.95 1.61 -6.75
C ARG A 216 12.99 0.66 -7.44
N PHE A 217 12.00 1.22 -8.13
CA PHE A 217 11.03 0.48 -8.90
C PHE A 217 10.39 1.38 -9.95
N TRP A 218 9.95 0.75 -11.03
CA TRP A 218 9.21 1.33 -12.13
C TRP A 218 8.08 0.36 -12.46
N HIS A 219 6.85 0.84 -12.39
CA HIS A 219 5.66 0.03 -12.67
C HIS A 219 4.73 0.76 -13.62
N THR A 220 4.22 0.01 -14.59
CA THR A 220 3.27 0.48 -15.59
C THR A 220 2.22 -0.58 -15.79
N GLY A 221 1.00 -0.15 -16.07
CA GLY A 221 -0.13 -1.01 -16.38
C GLY A 221 -1.29 -0.15 -16.85
N THR A 222 -2.48 -0.73 -16.91
CA THR A 222 -3.72 -0.02 -17.19
C THR A 222 -4.50 0.28 -15.92
N LEU A 223 -5.33 1.31 -15.94
CA LEU A 223 -6.19 1.64 -14.79
C LEU A 223 -7.17 0.50 -14.44
N GLY A 224 -7.64 -0.24 -15.45
CA GLY A 224 -8.46 -1.44 -15.24
C GLY A 224 -7.72 -2.51 -14.43
N GLU A 225 -6.51 -2.88 -14.85
CA GLU A 225 -5.68 -3.86 -14.13
C GLU A 225 -5.38 -3.42 -12.70
N LEU A 226 -5.06 -2.13 -12.50
CA LEU A 226 -4.78 -1.58 -11.17
C LEU A 226 -5.97 -1.74 -10.23
N VAL A 227 -7.19 -1.40 -10.68
CA VAL A 227 -8.40 -1.56 -9.87
C VAL A 227 -8.70 -3.02 -9.59
N THR A 228 -8.51 -3.91 -10.57
CA THR A 228 -8.67 -5.36 -10.38
C THR A 228 -7.71 -5.87 -9.29
N HIS A 229 -6.42 -5.57 -9.37
CA HIS A 229 -5.46 -6.02 -8.36
C HIS A 229 -5.73 -5.43 -6.97
N LEU A 230 -6.20 -4.17 -6.89
CA LEU A 230 -6.62 -3.57 -5.62
C LEU A 230 -7.86 -4.27 -5.04
N GLN A 231 -8.83 -4.62 -5.87
CA GLN A 231 -10.01 -5.37 -5.43
C GLN A 231 -9.61 -6.74 -4.90
N GLU A 232 -8.80 -7.50 -5.65
CA GLU A 232 -8.26 -8.79 -5.23
C GLU A 232 -7.50 -8.67 -3.90
N HIS A 233 -6.72 -7.61 -3.71
CA HIS A 233 -6.03 -7.32 -2.45
C HIS A 233 -6.99 -7.16 -1.27
N PHE A 234 -8.09 -6.42 -1.45
CA PHE A 234 -9.10 -6.25 -0.41
C PHE A 234 -9.91 -7.52 -0.16
N ASP A 235 -10.20 -8.31 -1.19
CA ASP A 235 -10.86 -9.61 -1.07
C ASP A 235 -10.02 -10.60 -0.26
N ASP A 236 -8.72 -10.66 -0.53
CA ASP A 236 -7.76 -11.48 0.20
C ASP A 236 -7.70 -11.11 1.69
N LEU A 237 -7.67 -9.81 2.00
CA LEU A 237 -7.64 -9.30 3.38
C LEU A 237 -8.96 -9.47 4.12
N ARG A 238 -10.07 -9.64 3.40
CA ARG A 238 -11.43 -9.58 3.96
C ARG A 238 -11.63 -10.64 5.04
N ILE A 239 -11.88 -10.18 6.25
CA ILE A 239 -12.19 -11.01 7.42
C ILE A 239 -13.22 -10.27 8.27
N ILE A 240 -13.98 -10.97 9.11
CA ILE A 240 -14.95 -10.33 9.99
C ILE A 240 -14.25 -9.30 10.90
N ARG A 241 -14.75 -8.06 10.92
CA ARG A 241 -14.18 -7.00 11.77
C ARG A 241 -14.44 -7.28 13.25
N GLN A 242 -13.48 -6.92 14.10
CA GLN A 242 -13.67 -7.00 15.54
C GLN A 242 -14.53 -5.85 16.03
N TRP A 243 -14.26 -4.67 15.48
CA TRP A 243 -14.92 -3.43 15.79
C TRP A 243 -15.49 -2.84 14.51
N ASP A 244 -16.77 -2.55 14.49
CA ASP A 244 -17.45 -1.90 13.36
C ASP A 244 -18.27 -0.72 13.85
N GLU A 245 -18.95 -0.06 12.92
CA GLU A 245 -19.74 1.14 13.17
C GLU A 245 -20.90 0.86 14.15
N THR A 246 -21.28 -0.40 14.36
CA THR A 246 -22.38 -0.79 15.25
C THR A 246 -21.93 -0.96 16.71
N ASN A 247 -20.64 -1.21 16.95
CA ASN A 247 -20.13 -1.62 18.27
C ASN A 247 -18.90 -0.85 18.77
N SER A 248 -18.35 0.09 18.00
CA SER A 248 -17.21 0.91 18.39
C SER A 248 -17.28 2.32 17.82
N LYS A 249 -16.79 3.30 18.59
CA LYS A 249 -16.56 4.67 18.10
C LYS A 249 -15.32 4.77 17.21
N ASN A 250 -14.42 3.79 17.30
CA ASN A 250 -13.21 3.65 16.50
C ASN A 250 -13.27 2.28 15.79
N PRO A 251 -14.03 2.16 14.69
CA PRO A 251 -14.18 0.90 13.98
C PRO A 251 -12.88 0.49 13.27
N ASP A 252 -12.72 -0.81 13.06
CA ASP A 252 -11.68 -1.36 12.21
C ASP A 252 -11.88 -0.86 10.75
N PRO A 253 -10.80 -0.55 10.02
CA PRO A 253 -10.92 -0.02 8.67
C PRO A 253 -11.46 -1.08 7.69
N ALA A 254 -12.51 -0.74 6.96
CA ALA A 254 -13.08 -1.61 5.94
C ALA A 254 -12.13 -1.84 4.75
N ALA A 255 -11.29 -0.85 4.44
CA ALA A 255 -10.26 -0.90 3.40
C ALA A 255 -8.95 -0.34 3.97
N PRO A 256 -8.08 -1.18 4.54
CA PRO A 256 -6.85 -0.71 5.17
C PRO A 256 -5.81 -0.24 4.14
N SER A 257 -5.08 0.83 4.46
CA SER A 257 -3.96 1.29 3.63
C SER A 257 -2.73 0.39 3.78
N SER A 258 -1.80 0.43 2.81
CA SER A 258 -0.57 -0.37 2.92
C SER A 258 0.25 0.01 4.15
N TYR A 259 0.20 1.28 4.57
CA TYR A 259 0.85 1.72 5.80
C TYR A 259 0.25 1.05 7.04
N GLN A 260 -1.08 1.01 7.18
CA GLN A 260 -1.75 0.35 8.31
C GLN A 260 -1.40 -1.14 8.42
N LEU A 261 -1.24 -1.82 7.28
CA LEU A 261 -0.79 -3.21 7.23
C LEU A 261 0.69 -3.34 7.66
N LEU A 262 1.58 -2.50 7.15
CA LEU A 262 2.99 -2.50 7.52
C LEU A 262 3.21 -2.20 9.01
N ARG A 263 2.38 -1.34 9.63
CA ARG A 263 2.40 -1.08 11.08
C ARG A 263 2.16 -2.33 11.92
N GLN A 264 1.54 -3.39 11.37
CA GLN A 264 1.35 -4.66 12.09
C GLN A 264 2.62 -5.51 12.18
N THR A 265 3.70 -5.11 11.50
CA THR A 265 4.98 -5.85 11.46
C THR A 265 5.98 -5.38 12.52
N SER A 266 5.75 -4.22 13.14
CA SER A 266 6.65 -3.61 14.12
C SER A 266 5.87 -2.95 15.25
N ARG A 267 6.56 -2.64 16.36
CA ARG A 267 5.96 -1.85 17.45
C ARG A 267 5.80 -0.39 17.04
N ASP A 268 6.84 0.20 16.47
CA ASP A 268 6.97 1.64 16.23
C ASP A 268 7.28 1.94 14.77
N ALA A 269 6.97 3.18 14.34
CA ALA A 269 7.25 3.79 13.02
C ALA A 269 8.47 3.19 12.31
N ASP A 270 9.58 3.38 13.00
CA ASP A 270 10.93 3.18 12.51
C ASP A 270 11.35 1.70 12.50
N GLY A 271 10.56 0.84 13.16
CA GLY A 271 10.82 -0.59 13.22
C GLY A 271 10.27 -1.38 12.02
N ILE A 272 9.56 -0.74 11.09
CA ILE A 272 9.04 -1.41 9.90
C ILE A 272 10.23 -1.82 9.01
N PRO A 273 10.39 -3.11 8.66
CA PRO A 273 11.46 -3.54 7.78
C PRO A 273 11.43 -2.79 6.43
N PRO A 274 12.51 -2.10 6.02
CA PRO A 274 12.51 -1.28 4.80
C PRO A 274 12.11 -2.05 3.53
N VAL A 275 12.50 -3.33 3.46
CA VAL A 275 12.22 -4.21 2.32
C VAL A 275 10.73 -4.54 2.18
N LEU A 276 9.96 -4.53 3.28
CA LEU A 276 8.53 -4.88 3.22
C LEU A 276 7.68 -3.82 2.54
N GLY A 277 8.07 -2.54 2.62
CA GLY A 277 7.30 -1.46 1.98
C GLY A 277 7.18 -1.65 0.47
N GLY A 278 8.32 -1.78 -0.22
CA GLY A 278 8.35 -2.03 -1.65
C GLY A 278 7.79 -3.41 -2.04
N GLY A 279 8.05 -4.44 -1.24
CA GLY A 279 7.55 -5.80 -1.50
C GLY A 279 6.03 -5.92 -1.41
N LEU A 280 5.41 -5.36 -0.37
CA LEU A 280 3.96 -5.32 -0.23
C LEU A 280 3.34 -4.52 -1.37
N MET A 281 3.88 -3.34 -1.68
CA MET A 281 3.33 -2.51 -2.75
C MET A 281 3.40 -3.19 -4.11
N ARG A 282 4.51 -3.85 -4.43
CA ARG A 282 4.62 -4.65 -5.65
C ARG A 282 3.52 -5.70 -5.74
N SER A 283 3.23 -6.38 -4.63
CA SER A 283 2.19 -7.43 -4.55
C SER A 283 0.79 -6.85 -4.79
N ILE A 284 0.53 -5.64 -4.28
CA ILE A 284 -0.73 -4.93 -4.48
C ILE A 284 -0.85 -4.47 -5.94
N LEU A 285 0.17 -3.83 -6.49
CA LEU A 285 0.11 -3.22 -7.83
C LEU A 285 0.13 -4.24 -8.97
N LEU A 286 0.84 -5.35 -8.79
CA LEU A 286 1.04 -6.37 -9.83
C LEU A 286 0.22 -7.65 -9.62
N GLY A 287 -0.60 -7.72 -8.57
CA GLY A 287 -1.35 -8.94 -8.25
C GLY A 287 -0.49 -10.15 -7.88
N THR A 288 0.80 -9.96 -7.55
CA THR A 288 1.71 -11.06 -7.24
C THR A 288 1.60 -11.51 -5.78
N ASN A 289 2.22 -12.66 -5.46
CA ASN A 289 2.37 -13.16 -4.09
C ASN A 289 2.95 -12.11 -3.13
N TYR A 290 2.42 -12.10 -1.90
CA TYR A 290 2.95 -11.26 -0.83
C TYR A 290 4.35 -11.73 -0.40
N PRO A 291 5.21 -10.83 0.15
CA PRO A 291 6.49 -11.25 0.70
C PRO A 291 6.30 -12.21 1.89
N GLU A 292 6.99 -13.35 1.89
CA GLU A 292 6.98 -14.31 3.01
C GLU A 292 7.34 -13.68 4.36
N LEU A 293 8.24 -12.69 4.33
CA LEU A 293 8.63 -11.90 5.49
C LEU A 293 7.46 -11.16 6.15
N LEU A 294 6.40 -10.81 5.39
CA LEU A 294 5.22 -10.11 5.92
C LEU A 294 4.50 -10.99 6.96
N ALA A 295 4.16 -12.23 6.58
CA ALA A 295 3.50 -13.17 7.47
C ALA A 295 4.39 -13.55 8.66
N ALA A 296 5.68 -13.79 8.43
CA ALA A 296 6.63 -14.08 9.49
C ALA A 296 6.75 -12.93 10.51
N ALA A 297 6.83 -11.68 10.05
CA ALA A 297 6.89 -10.52 10.92
C ALA A 297 5.60 -10.33 11.73
N VAL A 298 4.43 -10.50 11.11
CA VAL A 298 3.13 -10.43 11.81
C VAL A 298 3.02 -11.53 12.87
N LEU A 299 3.36 -12.78 12.56
CA LEU A 299 3.34 -13.87 13.55
C LEU A 299 4.31 -13.62 14.71
N ASN A 300 5.49 -13.05 14.45
CA ASN A 300 6.41 -12.62 15.50
C ASN A 300 5.78 -11.56 16.42
N ARG A 301 5.10 -10.56 15.86
CA ARG A 301 4.38 -9.55 16.65
C ARG A 301 3.25 -10.14 17.47
N ILE A 302 2.45 -11.04 16.89
CA ILE A 302 1.39 -11.75 17.62
C ILE A 302 1.98 -12.50 18.82
N ARG A 303 3.11 -13.21 18.65
CA ARG A 303 3.75 -13.94 19.76
C ARG A 303 4.27 -13.01 20.85
N ALA A 304 4.86 -11.87 20.47
CA ALA A 304 5.39 -10.89 21.41
C ALA A 304 4.27 -10.18 22.20
N GLU A 305 3.20 -9.78 21.52
CA GLU A 305 2.10 -8.99 22.09
C GLU A 305 0.98 -9.86 22.69
N ARG A 306 0.90 -11.13 22.30
CA ARG A 306 -0.21 -12.07 22.58
C ARG A 306 -1.57 -11.58 22.10
N ASP A 307 -1.57 -10.77 21.04
CA ASP A 307 -2.75 -10.15 20.47
C ASP A 307 -2.83 -10.32 18.95
N ILE A 308 -4.04 -10.68 18.50
CA ILE A 308 -4.39 -10.90 17.10
C ILE A 308 -5.46 -9.88 16.74
N SER A 309 -5.03 -8.71 16.27
CA SER A 309 -5.93 -7.67 15.78
C SER A 309 -6.55 -8.07 14.44
N TYR A 310 -7.64 -7.39 14.07
CA TYR A 310 -8.29 -7.52 12.75
C TYR A 310 -7.29 -7.46 11.59
N LEU A 311 -6.40 -6.47 11.59
CA LEU A 311 -5.42 -6.29 10.52
C LEU A 311 -4.39 -7.44 10.46
N LYS A 312 -3.93 -7.92 11.62
CA LYS A 312 -3.01 -9.07 11.65
C LYS A 312 -3.68 -10.34 11.11
N ALA A 313 -4.94 -10.59 11.51
CA ALA A 313 -5.71 -11.71 10.99
C ALA A 313 -5.93 -11.57 9.47
N GLY A 314 -6.34 -10.40 8.99
CA GLY A 314 -6.51 -10.11 7.57
C GLY A 314 -5.23 -10.34 6.76
N ILE A 315 -4.06 -9.88 7.23
CA ILE A 315 -2.76 -10.12 6.56
C ILE A 315 -2.46 -11.62 6.45
N LEU A 316 -2.68 -12.38 7.52
CA LEU A 316 -2.41 -13.83 7.51
C LEU A 316 -3.37 -14.58 6.59
N LYS A 317 -4.65 -14.19 6.57
CA LYS A 317 -5.63 -14.72 5.60
C LYS A 317 -5.20 -14.41 4.17
N ALA A 318 -4.85 -13.16 3.89
CA ALA A 318 -4.45 -12.73 2.55
C ALA A 318 -3.22 -13.48 2.05
N TRP A 319 -2.22 -13.65 2.90
CA TRP A 319 -1.03 -14.43 2.58
C TRP A 319 -1.35 -15.91 2.34
N LEU A 320 -2.14 -16.57 3.19
CA LEU A 320 -2.54 -17.97 2.97
C LEU A 320 -3.39 -18.15 1.69
N THR A 321 -4.28 -17.21 1.40
CA THR A 321 -5.15 -17.24 0.22
C THR A 321 -4.32 -17.07 -1.04
N ARG A 322 -3.55 -15.99 -1.15
CA ARG A 322 -2.80 -15.66 -2.37
C ARG A 322 -1.55 -16.50 -2.57
N ASN A 323 -0.73 -16.71 -1.54
CA ASN A 323 0.55 -17.42 -1.69
C ASN A 323 0.39 -18.95 -1.66
N HIS A 324 -0.66 -19.46 -1.03
CA HIS A 324 -0.81 -20.88 -0.76
C HIS A 324 -2.15 -21.48 -1.24
N ASN A 325 -2.99 -20.69 -1.92
CA ASN A 325 -4.27 -21.13 -2.48
C ASN A 325 -5.18 -21.80 -1.43
N HIS A 326 -5.11 -21.33 -0.18
CA HIS A 326 -6.03 -21.79 0.85
C HIS A 326 -7.34 -21.01 0.77
N ASP A 327 -8.46 -21.71 0.63
CA ASP A 327 -9.77 -21.09 0.79
C ASP A 327 -10.07 -20.91 2.28
N ILE A 328 -9.96 -19.67 2.76
CA ILE A 328 -10.21 -19.31 4.15
C ILE A 328 -11.42 -18.37 4.18
N PRO A 329 -12.53 -18.79 4.80
CA PRO A 329 -13.72 -17.98 4.85
C PRO A 329 -13.52 -16.74 5.73
N ILE A 330 -14.42 -15.77 5.55
CA ILE A 330 -14.41 -14.48 6.28
C ILE A 330 -14.75 -14.67 7.77
N MET A 331 -15.45 -15.76 8.11
CA MET A 331 -15.96 -16.08 9.46
C MET A 331 -15.55 -17.49 9.88
N LEU A 332 -15.96 -17.87 11.08
CA LEU A 332 -15.73 -19.20 11.63
C LEU A 332 -16.25 -20.30 10.72
N ASP A 333 -15.34 -21.12 10.21
CA ASP A 333 -15.64 -22.40 9.59
C ASP A 333 -15.35 -23.57 10.54
N GLU A 334 -16.40 -24.22 11.02
CA GLU A 334 -16.29 -25.36 11.92
C GLU A 334 -15.86 -26.65 11.20
N SER A 335 -16.03 -26.71 9.87
CA SER A 335 -15.67 -27.87 9.05
C SER A 335 -14.18 -27.95 8.73
N ASN A 336 -13.42 -26.86 8.93
CA ASN A 336 -12.00 -26.81 8.66
C ASN A 336 -11.21 -27.89 9.45
N LEU A 337 -10.54 -28.79 8.73
CA LEU A 337 -9.77 -29.89 9.31
C LEU A 337 -8.29 -29.57 9.56
N ASN A 338 -7.83 -28.36 9.22
CA ASN A 338 -6.44 -27.99 9.44
C ASN A 338 -6.10 -28.03 10.95
N PRO A 339 -5.04 -28.76 11.37
CA PRO A 339 -4.68 -28.88 12.77
C PRO A 339 -4.38 -27.54 13.44
N GLY A 340 -3.72 -26.61 12.73
CA GLY A 340 -3.45 -25.27 13.24
C GLY A 340 -4.74 -24.53 13.55
N TYR A 341 -5.65 -24.46 12.58
CA TYR A 341 -6.94 -23.78 12.72
C TYR A 341 -7.78 -24.32 13.87
N ARG A 342 -7.92 -25.66 13.95
CA ARG A 342 -8.63 -26.33 15.05
C ARG A 342 -8.01 -26.04 16.41
N LEU A 343 -6.69 -26.10 16.53
CA LEU A 343 -6.01 -25.77 17.78
C LEU A 343 -6.18 -24.30 18.18
N GLY A 344 -6.23 -23.39 17.21
CA GLY A 344 -6.59 -21.99 17.43
C GLY A 344 -7.99 -21.83 18.01
N ARG A 345 -8.99 -22.50 17.39
CA ARG A 345 -10.38 -22.55 17.90
C ARG A 345 -10.44 -23.11 19.31
N LEU A 346 -9.77 -24.24 19.55
CA LEU A 346 -9.72 -24.87 20.87
C LEU A 346 -9.15 -23.88 21.90
N PHE A 347 -8.02 -23.26 21.60
CA PHE A 347 -7.37 -22.28 22.49
C PHE A 347 -8.32 -21.12 22.87
N ALA A 348 -9.09 -20.60 21.90
CA ALA A 348 -10.11 -19.58 22.16
C ALA A 348 -11.22 -20.09 23.09
N VAL A 349 -11.70 -21.32 22.91
CA VAL A 349 -12.72 -21.94 23.79
C VAL A 349 -12.19 -22.10 25.20
N LEU A 350 -10.95 -22.58 25.37
CA LEU A 350 -10.32 -22.75 26.68
C LEU A 350 -10.16 -21.41 27.39
N GLU A 351 -9.73 -20.36 26.67
CA GLU A 351 -9.56 -19.02 27.22
C GLU A 351 -10.90 -18.41 27.63
N LYS A 352 -11.91 -18.48 26.76
CA LYS A 352 -13.24 -17.97 27.08
C LYS A 352 -13.84 -18.68 28.30
N THR A 353 -13.67 -19.99 28.40
CA THR A 353 -14.11 -20.75 29.58
C THR A 353 -13.39 -20.30 30.85
N GLN A 354 -12.09 -20.02 30.79
CA GLN A 354 -11.35 -19.46 31.92
C GLN A 354 -11.91 -18.09 32.33
N GLN A 355 -12.11 -17.19 31.36
CA GLN A 355 -12.61 -15.83 31.61
C GLN A 355 -14.00 -15.85 32.24
N ASP A 356 -14.88 -16.72 31.75
CA ASP A 356 -16.26 -16.85 32.25
C ASP A 356 -16.30 -17.48 33.65
N ALA A 357 -15.39 -18.41 33.96
CA ALA A 357 -15.34 -19.12 35.24
C ALA A 357 -14.67 -18.31 36.36
N LEU A 358 -13.81 -17.35 36.02
CA LEU A 358 -12.98 -16.60 36.97
C LEU A 358 -12.97 -15.10 36.60
N PRO A 359 -14.04 -14.37 36.93
CA PRO A 359 -14.10 -12.92 36.70
C PRO A 359 -12.97 -12.18 37.42
N GLY A 360 -12.39 -11.14 36.80
CA GLY A 360 -11.33 -10.33 37.42
C GLY A 360 -9.93 -10.96 37.43
N LEU A 361 -9.68 -11.97 36.60
CA LEU A 361 -8.35 -12.57 36.44
C LEU A 361 -7.31 -11.58 35.91
N ASN A 362 -6.17 -11.49 36.59
CA ASN A 362 -5.04 -10.65 36.19
C ASN A 362 -4.25 -11.18 34.98
N THR A 363 -4.36 -12.49 34.69
CA THR A 363 -3.58 -13.11 33.61
C THR A 363 -4.34 -14.28 32.99
N THR A 364 -4.57 -14.20 31.69
CA THR A 364 -5.25 -15.25 30.92
C THR A 364 -4.29 -16.35 30.46
N ILE A 365 -4.83 -17.51 30.03
CA ILE A 365 -4.01 -18.53 29.35
C ILE A 365 -3.38 -17.98 28.07
N ARG A 366 -4.00 -17.00 27.40
CA ARG A 366 -3.44 -16.32 26.24
C ARG A 366 -2.12 -15.63 26.58
N GLU A 367 -2.09 -14.85 27.66
CA GLU A 367 -0.87 -14.16 28.09
C GLU A 367 0.28 -15.11 28.44
N ARG A 368 -0.03 -16.29 28.99
CA ARG A 368 1.00 -17.25 29.43
C ARG A 368 1.44 -18.23 28.35
N PHE A 369 0.50 -18.67 27.51
CA PHE A 369 0.69 -19.87 26.70
C PHE A 369 0.53 -19.64 25.20
N TYR A 370 0.12 -18.47 24.71
CA TYR A 370 -0.12 -18.27 23.28
C TYR A 370 1.11 -18.64 22.41
N ALA A 371 2.30 -18.14 22.76
CA ALA A 371 3.51 -18.38 21.99
C ALA A 371 3.84 -19.88 21.89
N SER A 372 3.75 -20.61 23.01
CA SER A 372 4.01 -22.04 23.04
C SER A 372 2.87 -22.86 22.42
N ALA A 373 1.60 -22.47 22.60
CA ALA A 373 0.45 -23.15 22.02
C ALA A 373 0.41 -23.03 20.49
N SER A 374 0.81 -21.88 19.95
CA SER A 374 0.89 -21.66 18.51
C SER A 374 2.11 -22.32 17.87
N ALA A 375 3.24 -22.46 18.56
CA ALA A 375 4.46 -23.05 17.99
C ALA A 375 4.65 -24.55 18.31
N THR A 376 4.39 -24.97 19.55
CA THR A 376 4.61 -26.33 20.08
C THR A 376 3.40 -26.90 20.84
N PRO A 377 2.26 -27.14 20.15
CA PRO A 377 1.00 -27.52 20.77
C PRO A 377 1.09 -28.70 21.75
N ARG A 378 1.78 -29.77 21.34
CA ARG A 378 1.92 -31.01 22.13
C ARG A 378 2.43 -30.77 23.55
N ALA A 379 3.34 -29.81 23.73
CA ALA A 379 3.95 -29.54 25.04
C ALA A 379 3.00 -28.83 26.02
N VAL A 380 1.91 -28.22 25.53
CA VAL A 380 1.11 -27.26 26.32
C VAL A 380 -0.36 -27.67 26.43
N PHE A 381 -0.96 -28.21 25.36
CA PHE A 381 -2.41 -28.48 25.33
C PHE A 381 -2.85 -29.51 26.37
N GLY A 382 -2.03 -30.52 26.69
CA GLY A 382 -2.34 -31.46 27.78
C GLY A 382 -2.51 -30.76 29.13
N ARG A 383 -1.67 -29.77 29.45
CA ARG A 383 -1.81 -28.95 30.65
C ARG A 383 -3.06 -28.07 30.59
N LEU A 384 -3.32 -27.43 29.45
CA LEU A 384 -4.46 -26.54 29.27
C LEU A 384 -5.80 -27.30 29.43
N LEU A 385 -5.92 -28.50 28.87
CA LEU A 385 -7.12 -29.33 28.98
C LEU A 385 -7.40 -29.76 30.42
N ARG A 386 -6.36 -30.10 31.20
CA ARG A 386 -6.51 -30.36 32.63
C ARG A 386 -7.04 -29.14 33.39
N THR A 387 -6.48 -27.95 33.14
CA THR A 387 -6.97 -26.72 33.78
C THR A 387 -8.37 -26.34 33.31
N TYR A 388 -8.71 -26.64 32.06
CA TYR A 388 -10.02 -26.37 31.48
C TYR A 388 -11.13 -27.12 32.22
N GLN A 389 -10.94 -28.39 32.59
CA GLN A 389 -11.93 -29.13 33.38
C GLN A 389 -12.27 -28.44 34.71
N HIS A 390 -11.27 -27.88 35.38
CA HIS A 390 -11.48 -27.11 36.62
C HIS A 390 -12.22 -25.80 36.38
N HIS A 391 -11.99 -25.11 35.26
CA HIS A 391 -12.72 -23.90 34.90
C HIS A 391 -14.16 -24.22 34.50
N LEU A 392 -14.37 -25.28 33.71
CA LEU A 392 -15.68 -25.75 33.28
C LEU A 392 -16.57 -26.07 34.48
N ALA A 393 -16.03 -26.75 35.50
CA ALA A 393 -16.75 -27.06 36.74
C ALA A 393 -17.25 -25.80 37.48
N LYS A 394 -16.53 -24.68 37.35
CA LYS A 394 -16.80 -23.40 38.01
C LYS A 394 -17.74 -22.47 37.24
N LEU A 395 -18.17 -22.81 36.03
CA LEU A 395 -19.19 -22.00 35.35
C LEU A 395 -20.51 -22.02 36.13
N ASP A 396 -21.24 -20.91 36.14
CA ASP A 396 -22.45 -20.78 36.95
C ASP A 396 -23.66 -21.48 36.32
N THR A 397 -23.74 -21.54 34.99
CA THR A 397 -24.92 -22.06 34.28
C THR A 397 -24.66 -23.45 33.68
N PRO A 398 -25.54 -24.45 33.92
CA PRO A 398 -25.42 -25.78 33.31
C PRO A 398 -25.40 -25.74 31.78
N GLY A 399 -26.18 -24.86 31.17
CA GLY A 399 -26.23 -24.68 29.71
C GLY A 399 -24.88 -24.23 29.11
N ALA A 400 -24.18 -23.31 29.78
CA ALA A 400 -22.85 -22.88 29.33
C ALA A 400 -21.82 -24.00 29.45
N LYS A 401 -21.88 -24.82 30.52
CA LYS A 401 -21.02 -26.01 30.67
C LYS A 401 -21.18 -26.97 29.51
N ILE A 402 -22.41 -27.40 29.24
CA ILE A 402 -22.72 -28.34 28.16
C ILE A 402 -22.28 -27.77 26.80
N THR A 403 -22.53 -26.49 26.56
CA THR A 403 -22.15 -25.84 25.30
C THR A 403 -20.64 -25.81 25.11
N ARG A 404 -19.88 -25.37 26.12
CA ARG A 404 -18.41 -25.32 26.05
C ARG A 404 -17.80 -26.70 25.90
N GLU A 405 -18.31 -27.69 26.63
CA GLU A 405 -17.87 -29.08 26.54
C GLU A 405 -18.11 -29.67 25.16
N LYS A 406 -19.32 -29.48 24.59
CA LYS A 406 -19.64 -29.90 23.21
C LYS A 406 -18.72 -29.24 22.19
N GLN A 407 -18.43 -27.94 22.33
CA GLN A 407 -17.51 -27.22 21.44
C GLN A 407 -16.09 -27.79 21.52
N ALA A 408 -15.56 -27.99 22.73
CA ALA A 408 -14.23 -28.56 22.92
C ALA A 408 -14.16 -29.99 22.36
N GLN A 409 -15.19 -30.80 22.58
CA GLN A 409 -15.28 -32.17 22.09
C GLN A 409 -15.37 -32.23 20.56
N GLU A 410 -16.18 -31.37 19.92
CA GLU A 410 -16.24 -31.27 18.45
C GLU A 410 -14.85 -30.99 17.87
N ILE A 411 -14.16 -29.97 18.39
CA ILE A 411 -12.85 -29.58 17.89
C ILE A 411 -11.84 -30.72 18.05
N LEU A 412 -11.82 -31.38 19.22
CA LEU A 412 -10.92 -32.48 19.54
C LEU A 412 -11.23 -33.77 18.77
N SER A 413 -12.50 -34.04 18.45
CA SER A 413 -12.92 -35.30 17.81
C SER A 413 -12.29 -35.53 16.43
N ALA A 414 -11.97 -34.44 15.72
CA ALA A 414 -11.32 -34.50 14.42
C ALA A 414 -9.78 -34.44 14.51
N LEU A 415 -9.19 -34.30 15.70
CA LEU A 415 -7.75 -34.27 15.92
C LEU A 415 -7.26 -35.66 16.33
N SER A 416 -6.39 -36.26 15.53
CA SER A 416 -5.80 -37.58 15.83
C SER A 416 -4.71 -37.52 16.92
N ASP A 417 -3.91 -36.46 16.95
CA ASP A 417 -2.89 -36.18 17.97
C ASP A 417 -2.58 -34.67 17.99
N PHE A 418 -1.94 -34.18 19.06
CA PHE A 418 -1.36 -32.85 19.09
C PHE A 418 -0.02 -32.83 18.34
N PRO A 419 0.15 -31.99 17.30
CA PRO A 419 1.41 -31.87 16.59
C PRO A 419 2.53 -31.33 17.51
N ALA A 420 3.74 -31.86 17.31
CA ALA A 420 4.94 -31.42 18.03
C ALA A 420 5.26 -29.94 17.76
N HIS A 421 5.15 -29.55 16.49
CA HIS A 421 5.47 -28.23 15.97
C HIS A 421 4.46 -27.83 14.91
N LEU A 422 4.11 -26.55 14.85
CA LEU A 422 3.38 -25.97 13.72
C LEU A 422 4.35 -25.19 12.82
N ASN A 423 4.31 -25.47 11.51
CA ASN A 423 5.01 -24.65 10.51
C ASN A 423 4.35 -23.25 10.40
N LEU A 424 4.93 -22.36 9.60
CA LEU A 424 4.45 -20.98 9.48
C LEU A 424 2.97 -20.89 9.03
N GLN A 425 2.58 -21.71 8.05
CA GLN A 425 1.20 -21.78 7.56
C GLN A 425 0.23 -22.23 8.65
N ASN A 426 0.57 -23.27 9.41
CA ASN A 426 -0.27 -23.77 10.49
C ASN A 426 -0.28 -22.83 11.71
N GLN A 427 0.79 -22.06 11.94
CA GLN A 427 0.79 -20.95 12.91
C GLN A 427 -0.17 -19.82 12.48
N ALA A 428 -0.20 -19.49 11.19
CA ALA A 428 -1.15 -18.53 10.64
C ALA A 428 -2.60 -19.05 10.76
N GLN A 429 -2.84 -20.31 10.40
CA GLN A 429 -4.13 -20.97 10.59
C GLN A 429 -4.55 -20.98 12.07
N PHE A 430 -3.63 -21.22 13.01
CA PHE A 430 -3.90 -21.11 14.45
C PHE A 430 -4.37 -19.72 14.85
N ALA A 431 -3.69 -18.66 14.38
CA ALA A 431 -4.10 -17.29 14.67
C ALA A 431 -5.50 -16.99 14.11
N LEU A 432 -5.79 -17.44 12.89
CA LEU A 432 -7.09 -17.26 12.24
C LEU A 432 -8.21 -18.02 12.94
N GLY A 433 -7.99 -19.30 13.28
CA GLY A 433 -8.97 -20.11 14.01
C GLY A 433 -9.27 -19.54 15.39
N TYR A 434 -8.25 -19.03 16.10
CA TYR A 434 -8.45 -18.31 17.34
C TYR A 434 -9.28 -17.04 17.13
N TYR A 435 -8.92 -16.22 16.14
CA TYR A 435 -9.61 -14.96 15.85
C TYR A 435 -11.09 -15.19 15.51
N HIS A 436 -11.37 -16.10 14.56
CA HIS A 436 -12.73 -16.45 14.17
C HIS A 436 -13.56 -16.99 15.35
N GLN A 437 -13.01 -17.92 16.14
CA GLN A 437 -13.74 -18.48 17.28
C GLN A 437 -14.01 -17.42 18.36
N ARG A 438 -13.05 -16.50 18.57
CA ARG A 438 -13.25 -15.36 19.47
C ARG A 438 -14.37 -14.45 19.00
N ARG A 439 -14.47 -14.21 17.70
CA ARG A 439 -15.53 -13.40 17.10
C ARG A 439 -16.90 -14.07 17.18
N ASP A 440 -16.99 -15.38 16.96
CA ASP A 440 -18.25 -16.13 17.12
C ASP A 440 -18.84 -15.97 18.53
N PHE A 441 -18.00 -15.95 19.58
CA PHE A 441 -18.49 -15.75 20.96
C PHE A 441 -19.17 -14.40 21.24
N TYR A 442 -18.91 -13.38 20.43
CA TYR A 442 -19.45 -12.02 20.62
C TYR A 442 -20.42 -11.60 19.52
N THR A 443 -20.63 -12.44 18.52
CA THR A 443 -21.60 -12.18 17.46
C THR A 443 -22.97 -12.63 17.95
N LYS A 444 -23.98 -11.74 17.91
CA LYS A 444 -25.35 -12.14 18.25
C LYS A 444 -25.80 -13.21 17.27
N LYS A 445 -26.13 -14.39 17.76
CA LYS A 445 -26.76 -15.43 16.93
C LYS A 445 -28.21 -15.03 16.73
N GLU A 446 -28.65 -14.92 15.48
CA GLU A 446 -30.08 -14.79 15.19
C GLU A 446 -30.79 -16.03 15.73
N VAL A 447 -31.83 -15.81 16.54
CA VAL A 447 -32.69 -16.90 16.99
C VAL A 447 -33.48 -17.35 15.76
N PRO A 448 -33.42 -18.61 15.34
CA PRO A 448 -34.22 -19.08 14.24
C PRO A 448 -35.69 -18.82 14.57
N ALA A 449 -36.40 -18.10 13.70
CA ALA A 449 -37.84 -17.92 13.85
C ALA A 449 -38.49 -19.31 13.96
N PRO A 450 -39.43 -19.54 14.90
CA PRO A 450 -40.11 -20.82 15.00
C PRO A 450 -40.77 -21.11 13.65
N ALA A 451 -40.53 -22.33 13.13
CA ALA A 451 -41.13 -22.78 11.90
C ALA A 451 -42.66 -22.59 11.97
N PRO A 452 -43.29 -21.96 10.97
CA PRO A 452 -44.74 -21.80 10.98
C PRO A 452 -45.37 -23.18 10.80
N GLY A 453 -45.95 -23.71 11.87
CA GLY A 453 -46.80 -24.90 11.81
C GLY A 453 -46.32 -26.08 12.66
N SER A 454 -46.48 -25.96 13.98
CA SER A 454 -46.84 -27.10 14.82
C SER A 454 -47.52 -26.56 16.07
N GLU A 455 -48.82 -26.35 15.97
CA GLU A 455 -49.70 -26.27 17.15
C GLU A 455 -50.44 -27.61 17.31
N PRO A 456 -50.80 -27.96 18.56
CA PRO A 456 -51.04 -29.32 19.04
C PRO A 456 -52.32 -30.01 18.55
#